data_AF-A0AAW1GRZ1-F1
#
_entry.id   AF-A0AAW1GRZ1-F1
#
_cell.length_a   1.000
_cell.length_b   1.000
_cell.length_c   1.000
_cell.angle_alpha   90.00
_cell.angle_beta   90.00
_cell.angle_gamma   90.00
#
_symmetry.space_group_name_H-M   'P 1'
#
loop_
_entity.id
_entity.type
_entity.pdbx_description
1 polymer ?
#
loop_
_entity_poly.entity_id
_entity_poly.type
_entity_poly.pdbx_seq_one_letter_code
_entity_poly.pdbx_strand_id
1 'polypeptide(L)'
;MSFNFDTKCSILSLVISLLLLVNSTLGVRQLSQTSTEQPMTFTYHHGPLLSGQFSINLIWYGKFKPTQRAVITDFFTSVSSTRPESNPSVAMWWNSISKYYRLTNRKGATSALSLSKLVVYETYYLGKFLTTHQIEVLASKGTQQTNAINIVLTSADVGVDGFCMSRCGTHRSIPAPKSSKTKTTYIWVGNSETQCPGQCAWPFHQPIYGPQGLPLVAPNNDVGIDGIWS
;
A
#
# COMPACT_ATOMS: atom_id res chain seq x y z
N MET A 1 -23.55 -74.27 -14.61
CA MET A 1 -22.74 -73.29 -13.86
C MET A 1 -23.21 -71.90 -14.26
N SER A 2 -24.14 -71.37 -13.48
CA SER A 2 -24.84 -70.10 -13.75
C SER A 2 -24.04 -68.97 -13.12
N PHE A 3 -23.30 -68.22 -13.93
CA PHE A 3 -22.54 -67.08 -13.43
C PHE A 3 -23.46 -65.87 -13.26
N ASN A 4 -23.56 -65.42 -12.00
CA ASN A 4 -24.40 -64.33 -11.50
C ASN A 4 -24.32 -63.05 -12.35
N PHE A 5 -25.47 -62.65 -12.88
CA PHE A 5 -25.66 -61.39 -13.61
C PHE A 5 -25.50 -60.17 -12.69
N ASP A 6 -25.82 -60.32 -11.40
CA ASP A 6 -25.78 -59.25 -10.40
C ASP A 6 -24.36 -58.76 -10.08
N THR A 7 -23.37 -59.66 -10.12
CA THR A 7 -21.97 -59.31 -9.79
C THR A 7 -21.34 -58.45 -10.88
N LYS A 8 -21.73 -58.64 -12.15
CA LYS A 8 -21.26 -57.82 -13.28
C LYS A 8 -21.84 -56.41 -13.25
N CYS A 9 -23.09 -56.27 -12.81
CA CYS A 9 -23.76 -54.97 -12.71
C CYS A 9 -23.17 -54.11 -11.58
N SER A 10 -22.82 -54.74 -10.44
CA SER A 10 -22.17 -54.07 -9.31
C SER A 10 -20.77 -53.54 -9.66
N ILE A 11 -19.97 -54.32 -10.39
CA ILE A 11 -18.64 -53.88 -10.85
C ILE A 11 -18.74 -52.71 -11.84
N LEU A 12 -19.71 -52.76 -12.77
CA LEU A 12 -19.93 -51.68 -13.74
C LEU A 12 -20.34 -50.36 -13.05
N SER A 13 -21.20 -50.44 -12.03
CA SER A 13 -21.62 -49.27 -11.24
C SER A 13 -20.45 -48.66 -10.46
N LEU A 14 -19.59 -49.50 -9.89
CA LEU A 14 -18.39 -49.07 -9.16
C LEU A 14 -17.36 -48.38 -10.07
N VAL A 15 -17.17 -48.91 -11.30
CA VAL A 15 -16.28 -48.31 -12.31
C VAL A 15 -16.82 -46.96 -12.81
N ILE A 16 -18.14 -46.84 -13.05
CA ILE A 16 -18.77 -45.59 -13.46
C ILE A 16 -18.69 -44.54 -12.36
N SER A 17 -18.90 -44.92 -11.09
CA SER A 17 -18.76 -44.02 -9.95
C SER A 17 -17.32 -43.52 -9.78
N LEU A 18 -16.33 -44.41 -9.96
CA LEU A 18 -14.91 -44.05 -9.93
C LEU A 18 -14.54 -43.08 -11.07
N LEU A 19 -15.08 -43.29 -12.28
CA LEU A 19 -14.86 -42.40 -13.44
C LEU A 19 -15.46 -41.00 -13.24
N LEU A 20 -16.62 -40.91 -12.57
CA LEU A 20 -17.26 -39.62 -12.24
C LEU A 20 -16.49 -38.84 -11.15
N LEU A 21 -15.87 -39.54 -10.20
CA LEU A 21 -15.03 -38.93 -9.16
C LEU A 21 -13.71 -38.36 -9.74
N VAL A 22 -13.10 -39.03 -10.73
CA VAL A 22 -11.84 -38.57 -11.36
C VAL A 22 -12.05 -37.32 -12.24
N ASN A 23 -13.22 -37.17 -12.88
CA ASN A 23 -13.56 -35.97 -13.64
C ASN A 23 -13.78 -34.72 -12.75
N SER A 24 -14.01 -34.91 -11.45
CA SER A 24 -14.20 -33.82 -10.49
C SER A 24 -12.88 -33.19 -10.02
N THR A 25 -11.74 -33.84 -10.26
CA THR A 25 -10.41 -33.40 -9.80
C THR A 25 -9.54 -32.72 -10.87
N LEU A 26 -10.01 -32.61 -12.12
CA LEU A 26 -9.26 -31.99 -13.24
C LEU A 26 -9.64 -30.52 -13.51
N GLY A 27 -10.40 -29.90 -12.60
CA GLY A 27 -10.90 -28.54 -12.74
C GLY A 27 -10.15 -27.47 -11.93
N VAL A 28 -8.83 -27.60 -11.71
CA VAL A 28 -8.05 -26.46 -11.19
C VAL A 28 -7.83 -25.49 -12.37
N ARG A 29 -8.77 -24.56 -12.56
CA ARG A 29 -8.51 -23.37 -13.40
C ARG A 29 -7.48 -22.51 -12.69
N GLN A 30 -6.21 -22.81 -12.89
CA GLN A 30 -5.13 -21.89 -12.59
C GLN A 30 -5.25 -20.74 -13.59
N LEU A 31 -5.84 -19.64 -13.14
CA LEU A 31 -5.78 -18.35 -13.83
C LEU A 31 -4.32 -17.89 -13.75
N SER A 32 -3.45 -18.44 -14.60
CA SER A 32 -2.22 -17.77 -14.98
C SER A 32 -2.65 -16.53 -15.73
N GLN A 33 -2.83 -15.44 -14.97
CA GLN A 33 -3.00 -14.12 -15.54
C GLN A 33 -1.64 -13.74 -16.10
N THR A 34 -1.35 -14.22 -17.31
CA THR A 34 -0.25 -13.69 -18.12
C THR A 34 -0.70 -12.28 -18.48
N SER A 35 -0.38 -11.32 -17.61
CA SER A 35 -0.48 -9.92 -17.94
C SER A 35 0.49 -9.69 -19.09
N THR A 36 -0.02 -9.76 -20.31
CA THR A 36 0.62 -9.13 -21.46
C THR A 36 0.92 -7.71 -21.01
N GLU A 37 2.20 -7.35 -20.93
CA GLU A 37 2.65 -5.98 -20.63
C GLU A 37 2.03 -5.05 -21.67
N GLN A 38 0.82 -4.55 -21.41
CA GLN A 38 0.31 -3.41 -22.12
C GLN A 38 1.19 -2.24 -21.68
N PRO A 39 1.91 -1.57 -22.59
CA PRO A 39 2.70 -0.41 -22.23
C PRO A 39 1.73 0.65 -21.68
N MET A 40 1.74 0.83 -20.35
CA MET A 40 0.94 1.85 -19.68
C MET A 40 1.33 3.20 -20.28
N THR A 41 0.45 3.76 -21.09
CA THR A 41 0.71 5.05 -21.73
C THR A 41 0.22 6.14 -20.80
N PHE A 42 1.13 6.76 -20.05
CA PHE A 42 0.79 7.89 -19.20
C PHE A 42 0.72 9.18 -20.02
N THR A 43 -0.39 9.91 -19.93
CA THR A 43 -0.53 11.27 -20.44
C THR A 43 -0.24 12.27 -19.33
N TYR A 44 0.67 13.22 -19.59
CA TYR A 44 0.93 14.30 -18.63
C TYR A 44 -0.09 15.43 -18.82
N HIS A 45 -0.84 15.74 -17.76
CA HIS A 45 -1.90 16.75 -17.78
C HIS A 45 -1.42 18.14 -17.33
N HIS A 46 -0.14 18.46 -17.50
CA HIS A 46 0.44 19.79 -17.19
C HIS A 46 0.34 20.24 -15.72
N GLY A 47 0.05 19.32 -14.79
CA GLY A 47 0.03 19.60 -13.35
C GLY A 47 1.42 19.66 -12.72
N PRO A 48 1.57 20.26 -11.52
CA PRO A 48 2.87 20.30 -10.83
C PRO A 48 3.44 18.89 -10.60
N LEU A 49 4.75 18.74 -10.80
CA LEU A 49 5.48 17.49 -10.55
C LEU A 49 6.48 17.66 -9.41
N LEU A 50 6.68 16.56 -8.69
CA LEU A 50 7.68 16.48 -7.64
C LEU A 50 9.08 16.30 -8.25
N SER A 51 9.71 17.40 -8.67
CA SER A 51 11.04 17.39 -9.29
C SER A 51 12.13 17.85 -8.31
N GLY A 52 13.22 17.10 -8.23
CA GLY A 52 14.36 17.36 -7.34
C GLY A 52 14.74 16.15 -6.50
N GLN A 53 15.66 16.39 -5.55
CA GLN A 53 16.03 15.41 -4.53
C GLN A 53 15.26 15.71 -3.25
N PHE A 54 14.46 14.75 -2.79
CA PHE A 54 13.66 14.87 -1.58
C PHE A 54 14.09 13.87 -0.51
N SER A 55 14.05 14.33 0.74
CA SER A 55 14.28 13.49 1.92
C SER A 55 12.94 13.14 2.57
N ILE A 56 12.73 11.86 2.84
CA ILE A 56 11.55 11.33 3.50
C ILE A 56 11.88 11.11 4.97
N ASN A 57 11.05 11.67 5.85
CA ASN A 57 11.14 11.43 7.28
C ASN A 57 9.86 10.71 7.72
N LEU A 58 9.98 9.56 8.38
CA LEU A 58 8.84 8.83 8.93
C LEU A 58 8.70 9.17 10.41
N ILE A 59 7.49 9.58 10.81
CA ILE A 59 7.12 9.90 12.18
C ILE A 59 6.02 8.93 12.60
N TRP A 60 6.37 7.97 13.43
CA TRP A 60 5.47 6.94 13.96
C TRP A 60 4.85 7.42 15.26
N TYR A 61 3.52 7.47 15.33
CA TYR A 61 2.79 7.84 16.54
C TYR A 61 1.86 6.70 16.99
N GLY A 62 2.12 6.20 18.19
CA GLY A 62 1.45 5.04 18.78
C GLY A 62 2.21 3.73 18.54
N LYS A 63 1.55 2.60 18.82
CA LYS A 63 2.19 1.28 18.89
C LYS A 63 2.06 0.52 17.57
N PHE A 64 3.15 0.45 16.84
CA PHE A 64 3.28 -0.38 15.64
C PHE A 64 4.00 -1.68 15.98
N LYS A 65 3.56 -2.80 15.40
CA LYS A 65 4.34 -4.05 15.48
C LYS A 65 5.69 -3.86 14.77
N PRO A 66 6.76 -4.54 15.19
CA PRO A 66 8.04 -4.47 14.48
C PRO A 66 7.93 -4.81 12.99
N THR A 67 7.09 -5.78 12.63
CA THR A 67 6.81 -6.18 11.24
C THR A 67 6.16 -5.05 10.43
N GLN A 68 5.19 -4.35 11.01
CA GLN A 68 4.52 -3.21 10.36
C GLN A 68 5.52 -2.08 10.05
N ARG A 69 6.42 -1.77 11.00
CA ARG A 69 7.48 -0.77 10.76
C ARG A 69 8.47 -1.21 9.69
N ALA A 70 8.86 -2.48 9.69
CA ALA A 70 9.78 -3.04 8.70
C ALA A 70 9.21 -2.90 7.29
N VAL A 71 7.98 -3.36 7.05
CA VAL A 71 7.33 -3.30 5.72
C VAL A 71 7.33 -1.89 5.13
N ILE A 72 6.92 -0.89 5.90
CA ILE A 72 6.86 0.50 5.42
C ILE A 72 8.25 1.10 5.23
N THR A 73 9.18 0.81 6.15
CA THR A 73 10.57 1.30 6.05
C THR A 73 11.26 0.69 4.84
N ASP A 74 11.05 -0.59 4.59
CA ASP A 74 11.58 -1.33 3.44
C ASP A 74 10.99 -0.80 2.13
N PHE A 75 9.69 -0.47 2.10
CA PHE A 75 9.07 0.19 0.95
C PHE A 75 9.82 1.48 0.60
N PHE A 76 9.95 2.43 1.53
CA PHE A 76 10.62 3.71 1.25
C PHE A 76 12.11 3.56 0.94
N THR A 77 12.76 2.55 1.50
CA THR A 77 14.16 2.22 1.17
C THR A 77 14.26 1.67 -0.26
N SER A 78 13.30 0.86 -0.68
CA SER A 78 13.28 0.24 -2.00
C SER A 78 12.93 1.21 -3.13
N VAL A 79 12.20 2.30 -2.88
CA VAL A 79 11.83 3.32 -3.89
C VAL A 79 13.06 3.90 -4.61
N SER A 80 14.19 4.00 -3.91
CA SER A 80 15.42 4.61 -4.42
C SER A 80 16.56 3.62 -4.59
N SER A 81 16.25 2.33 -4.54
CA SER A 81 17.23 1.27 -4.78
C SER A 81 17.74 1.36 -6.21
N THR A 82 19.06 1.46 -6.37
CA THR A 82 19.75 1.36 -7.66
C THR A 82 20.22 -0.06 -7.95
N ARG A 83 19.87 -1.04 -7.10
CA ARG A 83 20.29 -2.43 -7.28
C ARG A 83 19.53 -3.04 -8.45
N PRO A 84 20.21 -3.70 -9.40
CA PRO A 84 19.53 -4.50 -10.41
C PRO A 84 18.80 -5.65 -9.72
N GLU A 85 17.49 -5.75 -9.91
CA GLU A 85 16.67 -6.83 -9.36
C GLU A 85 16.15 -7.70 -10.50
N SER A 86 16.20 -9.03 -10.30
CA SER A 86 15.74 -10.00 -11.30
C SER A 86 14.21 -10.14 -11.35
N ASN A 87 13.50 -9.59 -10.38
CA ASN A 87 12.05 -9.69 -10.20
C ASN A 87 11.44 -8.28 -10.08
N PRO A 88 10.16 -8.08 -10.45
CA PRO A 88 9.47 -6.81 -10.32
C PRO A 88 9.61 -6.21 -8.91
N SER A 89 10.00 -4.94 -8.84
CA SER A 89 10.28 -4.25 -7.58
C SER A 89 9.78 -2.81 -7.57
N VAL A 90 9.63 -2.24 -6.38
CA VAL A 90 9.21 -0.84 -6.19
C VAL A 90 10.18 0.12 -6.89
N ALA A 91 11.49 -0.15 -6.83
CA ALA A 91 12.51 0.60 -7.57
C ALA A 91 12.28 0.54 -9.09
N MET A 92 12.01 -0.65 -9.65
CA MET A 92 11.78 -0.78 -11.09
C MET A 92 10.49 -0.08 -11.54
N TRP A 93 9.44 -0.15 -10.72
CA TRP A 93 8.22 0.62 -10.95
C TRP A 93 8.49 2.13 -10.89
N TRP A 94 9.16 2.62 -9.84
CA TRP A 94 9.50 4.04 -9.68
C TRP A 94 10.40 4.57 -10.82
N ASN A 95 11.39 3.77 -11.24
CA ASN A 95 12.24 4.05 -12.39
C ASN A 95 11.47 4.06 -13.71
N SER A 96 10.38 3.30 -13.82
CA SER A 96 9.50 3.37 -14.99
C SER A 96 8.69 4.66 -14.99
N ILE A 97 8.20 5.10 -13.83
CA ILE A 97 7.52 6.40 -13.68
C ILE A 97 8.46 7.57 -14.00
N SER A 98 9.73 7.50 -13.59
CA SER A 98 10.70 8.57 -13.85
C SER A 98 10.93 8.82 -15.35
N LYS A 99 10.80 7.79 -16.21
CA LYS A 99 10.90 7.94 -17.68
C LYS A 99 9.83 8.86 -18.27
N TYR A 100 8.70 9.05 -17.60
CA TYR A 100 7.63 9.93 -18.07
C TYR A 100 7.90 11.41 -17.78
N TYR A 101 8.89 11.75 -16.95
CA TYR A 101 9.32 13.15 -16.80
C TYR A 101 9.87 13.73 -18.12
N ARG A 102 10.32 12.88 -19.05
CA ARG A 102 10.63 13.25 -20.45
C ARG A 102 9.45 13.86 -21.20
N LEU A 103 8.21 13.46 -20.88
CA LEU A 103 7.02 14.00 -21.51
C LEU A 103 6.70 15.44 -21.06
N THR A 104 7.46 15.95 -20.09
CA THR A 104 7.32 17.31 -19.60
C THR A 104 8.21 18.25 -20.42
N ASN A 105 7.78 19.50 -20.61
CA ASN A 105 8.59 20.53 -21.25
C ASN A 105 9.79 20.99 -20.39
N ARG A 106 10.11 20.28 -19.28
CA ARG A 106 11.21 20.60 -18.37
C ARG A 106 12.38 19.64 -18.61
N LYS A 107 13.40 20.11 -19.33
CA LYS A 107 14.64 19.36 -19.56
C LYS A 107 15.29 18.99 -18.21
N GLY A 108 15.61 17.71 -18.03
CA GLY A 108 16.33 17.20 -16.86
C GLY A 108 15.52 17.10 -15.57
N ALA A 109 14.19 17.25 -15.62
CA ALA A 109 13.36 17.04 -14.44
C ALA A 109 13.39 15.55 -14.05
N THR A 110 13.85 15.26 -12.84
CA THR A 110 13.83 13.92 -12.24
C THR A 110 13.35 14.03 -10.80
N SER A 111 12.89 12.92 -10.23
CA SER A 111 12.53 12.82 -8.82
C SER A 111 13.37 11.74 -8.18
N ALA A 112 14.18 12.13 -7.21
CA ALA A 112 14.90 11.19 -6.37
C ALA A 112 14.38 11.32 -4.93
N LEU A 113 13.97 10.20 -4.36
CA LEU A 113 13.55 10.13 -2.98
C LEU A 113 14.69 9.52 -2.16
N SER A 114 14.75 9.78 -0.86
CA SER A 114 15.69 9.10 0.02
C SER A 114 15.13 9.07 1.42
N LEU A 115 15.19 7.92 2.08
CA LEU A 115 14.81 7.82 3.47
C LEU A 115 15.90 8.46 4.34
N SER A 116 15.53 9.42 5.19
CA SER A 116 16.49 10.23 5.96
C SER A 116 16.36 10.03 7.48
N LYS A 117 15.15 10.17 8.03
CA LYS A 117 14.93 10.13 9.48
C LYS A 117 13.74 9.26 9.84
N LEU A 118 13.88 8.46 10.90
CA LEU A 118 12.80 7.69 11.51
C LEU A 118 12.62 8.17 12.95
N VAL A 119 11.41 8.53 13.34
CA VAL A 119 11.09 9.03 14.69
C VAL A 119 9.91 8.25 15.24
N VAL A 120 10.01 7.74 16.47
CA VAL A 120 8.98 6.89 17.08
C VAL A 120 8.48 7.51 18.37
N TYR A 121 7.15 7.62 18.51
CA TYR A 121 6.44 8.15 19.67
C TYR A 121 5.38 7.16 20.15
N GLU A 122 5.78 6.16 20.94
CA GLU A 122 4.88 5.12 21.46
C GLU A 122 4.13 5.50 22.75
N THR A 123 4.52 6.60 23.41
CA THR A 123 3.99 7.02 24.72
C THR A 123 2.67 7.78 24.65
N TYR A 124 2.11 8.00 23.44
CA TYR A 124 0.89 8.78 23.22
C TYR A 124 0.88 10.15 23.91
N TYR A 125 2.00 10.89 23.84
CA TYR A 125 2.17 12.16 24.58
C TYR A 125 1.19 13.28 24.19
N LEU A 126 0.48 13.15 23.06
CA LEU A 126 -0.60 14.04 22.62
C LEU A 126 -2.00 13.41 22.83
N GLY A 127 -2.08 12.25 23.47
CA GLY A 127 -3.30 11.44 23.60
C GLY A 127 -3.51 10.46 22.43
N LYS A 128 -4.59 9.68 22.50
CA LYS A 128 -4.99 8.71 21.45
C LYS A 128 -5.98 9.27 20.43
N PHE A 129 -6.48 10.47 20.65
CA PHE A 129 -7.34 11.19 19.71
C PHE A 129 -6.64 12.48 19.33
N LEU A 130 -6.26 12.59 18.05
CA LEU A 130 -5.47 13.70 17.55
C LEU A 130 -6.31 14.63 16.69
N THR A 131 -6.18 15.91 16.96
CA THR A 131 -6.67 16.97 16.09
C THR A 131 -5.75 17.18 14.89
N THR A 132 -6.26 17.85 13.85
CA THR A 132 -5.44 18.22 12.69
C THR A 132 -4.21 19.07 13.09
N HIS A 133 -4.35 19.95 14.09
CA HIS A 133 -3.24 20.75 14.61
C HIS A 133 -2.17 19.87 15.30
N GLN A 134 -2.58 18.83 16.04
CA GLN A 134 -1.63 17.90 16.65
C GLN A 134 -0.88 17.06 15.61
N ILE A 135 -1.50 16.74 14.47
CA ILE A 135 -0.80 16.14 13.32
C ILE A 135 0.27 17.09 12.76
N GLU A 136 -0.03 18.39 12.64
CA GLU A 136 0.95 19.40 12.22
C GLU A 136 2.12 19.52 13.22
N VAL A 137 1.83 19.44 14.52
CA VAL A 137 2.86 19.38 15.57
C VAL A 137 3.75 18.14 15.39
N LEU A 138 3.19 16.96 15.10
CA LEU A 138 3.97 15.75 14.82
C LEU A 138 4.81 15.90 13.56
N ALA A 139 4.25 16.44 12.49
CA ALA A 139 4.94 16.69 11.24
C ALA A 139 6.14 17.64 11.41
N SER A 140 6.04 18.61 12.32
CA SER A 140 7.13 19.54 12.66
C SER A 140 8.35 18.85 13.32
N LYS A 141 8.20 17.64 13.85
CA LYS A 141 9.29 16.86 14.49
C LYS A 141 10.21 16.17 13.47
N GLY A 142 9.77 16.06 12.23
CA GLY A 142 10.61 15.67 11.11
C GLY A 142 11.61 16.76 10.74
N THR A 143 12.39 16.52 9.70
CA THR A 143 13.39 17.48 9.23
C THR A 143 12.69 18.66 8.55
N GLN A 144 12.99 19.88 8.98
CA GLN A 144 12.41 21.12 8.44
C GLN A 144 13.37 21.81 7.45
N GLN A 145 13.79 21.05 6.44
CA GLN A 145 14.69 21.53 5.38
C GLN A 145 13.92 21.69 4.06
N THR A 146 14.51 22.41 3.11
CA THR A 146 14.02 22.44 1.72
C THR A 146 14.00 21.03 1.16
N ASN A 147 12.95 20.67 0.43
CA ASN A 147 12.72 19.33 -0.14
C ASN A 147 12.62 18.19 0.90
N ALA A 148 12.28 18.48 2.16
CA ALA A 148 11.90 17.46 3.12
C ALA A 148 10.39 17.15 3.03
N ILE A 149 10.05 15.87 3.09
CA ILE A 149 8.68 15.35 3.17
C ILE A 149 8.55 14.60 4.50
N ASN A 150 7.70 15.09 5.39
CA ASN A 150 7.44 14.47 6.68
C ASN A 150 6.18 13.61 6.61
N ILE A 151 6.31 12.30 6.78
CA ILE A 151 5.20 11.35 6.73
C ILE A 151 4.87 10.94 8.17
N VAL A 152 3.70 11.35 8.65
CA VAL A 152 3.16 10.99 9.96
C VAL A 152 2.28 9.75 9.82
N LEU A 153 2.62 8.69 10.55
CA LEU A 153 1.91 7.42 10.54
C LEU A 153 1.32 7.19 11.93
N THR A 154 0.01 7.04 12.02
CA THR A 154 -0.69 6.76 13.29
C THR A 154 -1.10 5.30 13.38
N SER A 155 -0.86 4.66 14.54
CA SER A 155 -1.22 3.25 14.76
C SER A 155 -2.73 3.05 14.76
N ALA A 156 -3.19 1.79 14.63
CA ALA A 156 -4.61 1.46 14.49
C ALA A 156 -5.47 1.94 15.68
N ASP A 157 -4.87 2.02 16.87
CA ASP A 157 -5.51 2.46 18.10
C ASP A 157 -5.48 3.99 18.33
N VAL A 158 -5.09 4.78 17.33
CA VAL A 158 -5.08 6.24 17.36
C VAL A 158 -6.17 6.79 16.45
N GLY A 159 -7.13 7.51 17.03
CA GLY A 159 -8.14 8.26 16.29
C GLY A 159 -7.59 9.61 15.82
N VAL A 160 -8.01 10.07 14.65
CA VAL A 160 -7.68 11.40 14.11
C VAL A 160 -8.93 12.04 13.54
N ASP A 161 -9.09 13.36 13.70
CA ASP A 161 -10.24 14.09 13.17
C ASP A 161 -10.50 13.77 11.69
N GLY A 162 -11.73 13.34 11.37
CA GLY A 162 -12.16 13.03 10.01
C GLY A 162 -11.61 11.72 9.43
N PHE A 163 -10.74 10.99 10.16
CA PHE A 163 -10.34 9.65 9.79
C PHE A 163 -11.57 8.75 9.68
N CYS A 164 -11.63 7.86 8.69
CA CYS A 164 -12.74 6.92 8.51
C CYS A 164 -14.12 7.55 8.19
N MET A 165 -14.14 8.84 7.87
CA MET A 165 -15.38 9.54 7.49
C MET A 165 -15.20 10.28 6.18
N SER A 166 -14.15 11.09 6.08
CA SER A 166 -13.89 11.91 4.89
C SER A 166 -12.52 11.66 4.28
N ARG A 167 -11.62 10.96 4.99
CA ARG A 167 -10.24 10.77 4.58
C ARG A 167 -9.57 9.57 5.28
N CYS A 168 -8.65 8.94 4.56
CA CYS A 168 -7.72 7.93 5.10
C CYS A 168 -6.34 8.53 5.43
N GLY A 169 -6.08 9.73 4.91
CA GLY A 169 -4.86 10.50 5.12
C GLY A 169 -5.01 11.93 4.57
N THR A 170 -3.93 12.71 4.68
CA THR A 170 -3.87 14.07 4.14
C THR A 170 -2.48 14.40 3.62
N HIS A 171 -2.39 15.30 2.63
CA HIS A 171 -1.17 16.02 2.35
C HIS A 171 -1.39 17.53 2.57
N ARG A 172 -0.43 18.20 3.20
CA ARG A 172 -0.47 19.66 3.44
C ARG A 172 0.96 20.18 3.60
N SER A 173 1.11 21.48 3.81
CA SER A 173 2.39 22.11 4.10
C SER A 173 2.29 22.96 5.36
N ILE A 174 3.35 22.94 6.17
CA ILE A 174 3.50 23.77 7.37
C ILE A 174 4.59 24.83 7.14
N PRO A 175 4.50 26.02 7.74
CA PRO A 175 5.59 27.01 7.67
C PRO A 175 6.88 26.43 8.25
N ALA A 176 8.01 26.63 7.56
CA ALA A 176 9.30 26.20 8.07
C ALA A 176 9.75 27.14 9.22
N PRO A 177 10.42 26.63 10.27
CA PRO A 177 10.80 27.43 11.43
C PRO A 177 11.71 28.62 11.11
N LYS A 178 12.56 28.48 10.08
CA LYS A 178 13.57 29.49 9.71
C LYS A 178 13.02 30.59 8.80
N SER A 179 11.84 30.40 8.20
CA SER A 179 11.21 31.39 7.33
C SER A 179 9.76 31.01 7.06
N SER A 180 8.83 31.91 7.38
CA SER A 180 7.41 31.75 7.03
C SER A 180 7.17 31.74 5.52
N LYS A 181 8.15 32.15 4.71
CA LYS A 181 8.08 32.11 3.24
C LYS A 181 8.38 30.72 2.66
N THR A 182 9.08 29.88 3.41
CA THR A 182 9.37 28.49 3.01
C THR A 182 8.43 27.55 3.75
N LYS A 183 7.88 26.57 3.03
CA LYS A 183 6.98 25.58 3.63
C LYS A 183 7.60 24.19 3.55
N THR A 184 7.36 23.39 4.58
CA THR A 184 7.74 21.98 4.61
C THR A 184 6.49 21.15 4.36
N THR A 185 6.57 20.22 3.40
CA THR A 185 5.45 19.34 3.04
C THR A 185 5.35 18.22 4.06
N TYR A 186 4.11 17.87 4.43
CA TYR A 186 3.85 16.69 5.22
C TYR A 186 2.68 15.90 4.65
N ILE A 187 2.72 14.61 4.92
CA ILE A 187 1.67 13.64 4.64
C ILE A 187 1.31 13.01 5.98
N TRP A 188 0.02 12.77 6.22
CA TRP A 188 -0.43 11.92 7.32
C TRP A 188 -1.24 10.78 6.73
N VAL A 189 -1.04 9.57 7.26
CA VAL A 189 -1.85 8.39 6.94
C VAL A 189 -2.19 7.66 8.24
N GLY A 190 -3.47 7.29 8.39
CA GLY A 190 -3.93 6.50 9.52
C GLY A 190 -4.00 5.01 9.20
N ASN A 191 -3.59 4.16 10.14
CA ASN A 191 -3.84 2.73 10.03
C ASN A 191 -5.33 2.43 10.29
N SER A 192 -6.01 1.90 9.29
CA SER A 192 -7.46 1.67 9.30
C SER A 192 -7.89 0.32 9.87
N GLU A 193 -6.94 -0.57 10.22
CA GLU A 193 -7.15 -1.97 10.64
C GLU A 193 -8.33 -2.15 11.61
N THR A 194 -8.43 -1.30 12.63
CA THR A 194 -9.44 -1.43 13.69
C THR A 194 -10.58 -0.44 13.63
N GLN A 195 -10.52 0.59 12.76
CA GLN A 195 -11.50 1.68 12.73
C GLN A 195 -12.40 1.64 11.49
N CYS A 196 -11.83 1.42 10.30
CA CYS A 196 -12.58 1.45 9.04
C CYS A 196 -11.87 0.74 7.88
N PRO A 197 -11.51 -0.54 8.02
CA PRO A 197 -10.79 -1.24 6.96
C PRO A 197 -11.61 -1.29 5.65
N GLY A 198 -12.95 -1.33 5.73
CA GLY A 198 -13.83 -1.27 4.55
C GLY A 198 -13.93 0.09 3.85
N GLN A 199 -13.25 1.14 4.32
CA GLN A 199 -13.13 2.42 3.60
C GLN A 199 -11.70 2.65 3.09
N CYS A 200 -10.71 2.33 3.93
CA CYS A 200 -9.32 2.74 3.72
C CYS A 200 -8.37 1.58 3.43
N ALA A 201 -8.86 0.34 3.28
CA ALA A 201 -8.02 -0.82 2.95
C ALA A 201 -8.57 -1.63 1.76
N TRP A 202 -9.39 -1.01 0.89
CA TRP A 202 -9.73 -1.62 -0.40
C TRP A 202 -8.46 -1.75 -1.26
N PRO A 203 -8.21 -2.87 -1.97
CA PRO A 203 -9.05 -4.07 -2.16
C PRO A 203 -8.82 -5.21 -1.15
N PHE A 204 -8.07 -4.98 -0.08
CA PHE A 204 -7.69 -5.99 0.91
C PHE A 204 -8.71 -6.19 2.04
N HIS A 205 -9.76 -5.37 2.08
CA HIS A 205 -10.92 -5.54 2.93
C HIS A 205 -12.18 -5.24 2.14
N GLN A 206 -13.28 -5.94 2.42
CA GLN A 206 -14.57 -5.72 1.75
C GLN A 206 -15.05 -4.27 1.94
N PRO A 207 -15.50 -3.58 0.87
CA PRO A 207 -15.81 -2.16 0.94
C PRO A 207 -17.24 -1.97 1.46
N ILE A 208 -17.50 -0.86 2.18
CA ILE A 208 -18.86 -0.59 2.71
C ILE A 208 -19.88 -0.37 1.58
N TYR A 209 -19.43 0.15 0.43
CA TYR A 209 -20.24 0.40 -0.76
C TYR A 209 -19.52 -0.10 -2.01
N GLY A 210 -20.28 -0.41 -3.06
CA GLY A 210 -19.73 -0.92 -4.33
C GLY A 210 -19.72 -2.46 -4.41
N PRO A 211 -19.01 -3.06 -5.38
CA PRO A 211 -18.99 -4.50 -5.60
C PRO A 211 -18.52 -5.26 -4.36
N GLN A 212 -19.38 -6.14 -3.82
CA GLN A 212 -19.16 -6.90 -2.59
C GLN A 212 -18.44 -8.24 -2.87
N GLY A 213 -17.46 -8.23 -3.78
CA GLY A 213 -16.63 -9.41 -4.06
C GLY A 213 -15.76 -9.78 -2.85
N LEU A 214 -15.28 -11.02 -2.82
CA LEU A 214 -14.31 -11.44 -1.81
C LEU A 214 -13.07 -10.53 -1.88
N PRO A 215 -12.62 -9.97 -0.73
CA PRO A 215 -11.44 -9.12 -0.71
C PRO A 215 -10.19 -9.90 -1.13
N LEU A 216 -9.23 -9.19 -1.71
CA LEU A 216 -7.92 -9.76 -2.00
C LEU A 216 -7.15 -9.99 -0.70
N VAL A 217 -6.26 -10.97 -0.70
CA VAL A 217 -5.35 -11.18 0.42
C VAL A 217 -4.27 -10.11 0.38
N ALA A 218 -4.13 -9.37 1.48
CA ALA A 218 -3.03 -8.45 1.74
C ALA A 218 -1.68 -9.15 1.49
N PRO A 219 -0.83 -8.68 0.55
CA PRO A 219 0.47 -9.31 0.27
C PRO A 219 1.36 -9.48 1.49
N ASN A 220 1.28 -8.57 2.46
CA ASN A 220 2.03 -8.65 3.72
C ASN A 220 1.24 -9.32 4.87
N ASN A 221 0.04 -9.82 4.58
CA ASN A 221 -0.92 -10.40 5.53
C ASN A 221 -1.36 -9.45 6.67
N ASP A 222 -1.27 -8.14 6.46
CA ASP A 222 -1.67 -7.07 7.37
C ASP A 222 -2.47 -6.00 6.58
N VAL A 223 -3.80 -6.15 6.62
CA VAL A 223 -4.76 -5.29 5.91
C VAL A 223 -4.58 -3.81 6.28
N GLY A 224 -4.21 -3.51 7.52
CA GLY A 224 -4.00 -2.13 7.98
C GLY A 224 -2.81 -1.47 7.32
N ILE A 225 -1.70 -2.20 7.21
CA ILE A 225 -0.47 -1.70 6.59
C ILE A 225 -0.57 -1.65 5.07
N ASP A 226 -1.21 -2.63 4.45
CA ASP A 226 -1.44 -2.55 3.01
C ASP A 226 -2.44 -1.43 2.65
N GLY A 227 -3.40 -1.13 3.54
CA GLY A 227 -4.31 0.01 3.39
C GLY A 227 -3.66 1.40 3.60
N ILE A 228 -2.46 1.50 4.19
CA ILE A 228 -1.73 2.78 4.27
C ILE A 228 -1.34 3.29 2.86
N TRP A 229 -1.34 2.41 1.86
CA TRP A 229 -1.02 2.73 0.46
C TRP A 229 -2.25 2.93 -0.44
N SER A 230 -3.46 2.78 0.12
CA SER A 230 -4.74 2.87 -0.59
C SER A 230 -5.28 4.29 -0.75
#